data_AF-A0A127CL93-F1
#
_entry.id   AF-A0A127CL93-F1
#
_cell.length_a   1.000
_cell.length_b   1.000
_cell.length_c   1.000
_cell.angle_alpha   90.00
_cell.angle_beta   90.00
_cell.angle_gamma   90.00
#
_symmetry.space_group_name_H-M   'P 1'
#
loop_
_entity.id
_entity.type
_entity.pdbx_description
1 polymer ?
#
loop_
_entity_poly.entity_id
_entity_poly.type
_entity_poly.pdbx_seq_one_letter_code
_entity_poly.pdbx_strand_id
1 'polypeptide(L)'
;MQYYQVFISAEQTAQAYRILDALIAKQLVFGGPVVGGPAKFLWNFKDSDVPASMCEPKLYTLDQDYNYIISYTREDLKEELIEVAESASLEEVCMISFLPMETNRSLRNLLDASFEGRGELADPEPVDAVAALTFVPKAQISARTKSSSGDVGSRR
;
A
#
# COMPACT_ATOMS: atom_id res chain seq x y z
N MET A 1 -13.10 -16.12 -1.54
CA MET A 1 -12.77 -14.75 -1.09
C MET A 1 -12.35 -13.91 -2.29
N GLN A 2 -12.92 -12.72 -2.45
CA GLN A 2 -12.50 -11.73 -3.45
C GLN A 2 -11.40 -10.84 -2.84
N TYR A 3 -10.34 -10.63 -3.61
CA TYR A 3 -9.23 -9.74 -3.24
C TYR A 3 -9.25 -8.48 -4.08
N TYR A 4 -8.74 -7.40 -3.51
CA TYR A 4 -8.59 -6.10 -4.17
C TYR A 4 -7.15 -5.65 -4.10
N GLN A 5 -6.71 -4.95 -5.13
CA GLN A 5 -5.60 -4.04 -5.00
C GLN A 5 -6.15 -2.71 -4.45
N VAL A 6 -5.56 -2.22 -3.36
CA VAL A 6 -5.95 -0.95 -2.73
C VAL A 6 -4.87 0.09 -2.99
N PHE A 7 -5.31 1.29 -3.36
CA PHE A 7 -4.48 2.48 -3.49
C PHE A 7 -4.90 3.46 -2.41
N ILE A 8 -3.94 3.92 -1.61
CA ILE A 8 -4.17 4.88 -0.53
C ILE A 8 -3.21 6.03 -0.73
N SER A 9 -3.71 7.25 -0.77
CA SER A 9 -2.89 8.43 -0.92
C SER A 9 -2.14 8.81 0.36
N ALA A 10 -1.05 9.56 0.18
CA ALA A 10 -0.38 10.28 1.26
C ALA A 10 0.42 11.46 0.69
N GLU A 11 0.37 12.61 1.36
CA GLU A 11 1.16 13.79 1.00
C GLU A 11 2.66 13.55 1.20
N GLN A 12 3.02 12.75 2.21
CA GLN A 12 4.41 12.54 2.59
C GLN A 12 4.72 11.06 2.79
N THR A 13 5.96 10.66 2.48
CA THR A 13 6.41 9.28 2.67
C THR A 13 6.27 8.83 4.14
N ALA A 14 6.51 9.71 5.11
CA ALA A 14 6.33 9.40 6.53
C ALA A 14 4.86 9.15 6.91
N GLN A 15 3.91 9.88 6.29
CA GLN A 15 2.49 9.61 6.46
C GLN A 15 2.12 8.28 5.79
N ALA A 16 2.63 8.00 4.60
CA ALA A 16 2.40 6.74 3.90
C ALA A 16 2.82 5.53 4.75
N TYR A 17 4.00 5.58 5.35
CA TYR A 17 4.46 4.51 6.26
C TYR A 17 3.60 4.40 7.52
N ARG A 18 3.19 5.53 8.12
CA ARG A 18 2.31 5.51 9.30
C ARG A 18 0.97 4.83 9.00
N ILE A 19 0.34 5.15 7.86
CA ILE A 19 -0.89 4.50 7.41
C ILE A 19 -0.62 3.01 7.17
N LEU A 20 0.45 2.67 6.45
CA LEU A 20 0.80 1.29 6.13
C LEU A 20 1.05 0.45 7.39
N ASP A 21 1.77 0.98 8.36
CA ASP A 21 2.07 0.33 9.64
C ASP A 21 0.79 0.08 10.45
N ALA A 22 -0.10 1.08 10.53
CA ALA A 22 -1.38 0.96 11.22
C ALA A 22 -2.27 -0.13 10.61
N LEU A 23 -2.27 -0.25 9.28
CA LEU A 23 -3.01 -1.27 8.56
C LEU A 23 -2.39 -2.67 8.71
N ILE A 24 -1.05 -2.78 8.64
CA ILE A 24 -0.33 -4.04 8.81
C ILE A 24 -0.50 -4.58 10.24
N ALA A 25 -0.42 -3.72 11.26
CA ALA A 25 -0.60 -4.10 12.66
C ALA A 25 -1.95 -4.79 12.92
N LYS A 26 -2.99 -4.42 12.16
CA LYS A 26 -4.34 -5.01 12.24
C LYS A 26 -4.60 -6.10 11.19
N GLN A 27 -3.58 -6.47 10.42
CA GLN A 27 -3.67 -7.38 9.27
C GLN A 27 -4.81 -7.01 8.31
N LEU A 28 -5.01 -5.70 8.07
CA LEU A 28 -6.03 -5.17 7.15
C LEU A 28 -5.53 -5.15 5.70
N VAL A 29 -4.21 -5.16 5.53
CA VAL A 29 -3.55 -5.21 4.23
C VAL A 29 -2.38 -6.19 4.26
N PHE A 30 -2.02 -6.70 3.09
CA PHE A 30 -0.84 -7.54 2.91
C PHE A 30 0.49 -6.76 3.09
N GLY A 31 0.46 -5.48 2.74
CA GLY A 31 1.66 -4.65 2.59
C GLY A 31 1.97 -4.38 1.12
N GLY A 32 3.01 -3.59 0.87
CA GLY A 32 3.41 -3.26 -0.50
C GLY A 32 4.24 -1.98 -0.59
N PRO A 33 4.56 -1.54 -1.82
CA PRO A 33 5.38 -0.36 -2.03
C PRO A 33 4.64 0.93 -1.72
N VAL A 34 5.40 1.91 -1.24
CA VAL A 34 5.04 3.33 -1.32
C VAL A 34 5.73 3.89 -2.57
N VAL A 35 4.94 4.42 -3.49
CA VAL A 35 5.44 5.04 -4.73
C VAL A 35 5.14 6.52 -4.69
N GLY A 36 6.16 7.35 -4.87
CA GLY A 36 6.05 8.81 -4.84
C GLY A 36 6.44 9.47 -6.15
N GLY A 37 5.86 10.64 -6.42
CA GLY A 37 6.24 11.48 -7.55
C GLY A 37 5.46 12.79 -7.62
N PRO A 38 5.77 13.64 -8.63
CA PRO A 38 5.06 14.90 -8.82
C PRO A 38 3.60 14.64 -9.20
N ALA A 39 2.70 15.33 -8.54
CA ALA A 39 1.26 15.27 -8.78
C ALA A 39 0.68 16.67 -8.99
N LYS A 40 -0.45 16.70 -9.71
CA LYS A 40 -1.21 17.92 -10.00
C LYS A 40 -2.67 17.67 -9.71
N PHE A 41 -3.23 18.46 -8.80
CA PHE A 41 -4.62 18.33 -8.37
C PHE A 41 -5.43 19.52 -8.83
N LEU A 42 -6.71 19.25 -9.13
CA LEU A 42 -7.73 20.27 -9.26
C LEU A 42 -8.49 20.31 -7.94
N TRP A 43 -8.44 21.43 -7.23
CA TRP A 43 -9.03 21.54 -5.90
C TRP A 43 -9.95 22.75 -5.77
N ASN A 44 -11.06 22.56 -5.07
CA ASN A 44 -11.93 23.64 -4.64
C ASN A 44 -11.90 23.70 -3.12
N PHE A 45 -11.30 24.76 -2.57
CA PHE A 45 -11.13 24.90 -1.13
C PHE A 45 -12.38 25.39 -0.38
N LYS A 46 -13.53 25.46 -1.05
CA LYS A 46 -14.78 25.98 -0.47
C LYS A 46 -15.12 25.35 0.89
N ASP A 47 -14.91 24.04 1.02
CA ASP A 47 -15.27 23.28 2.22
C ASP A 47 -14.01 22.78 2.98
N SER A 48 -12.82 23.28 2.61
CA SER A 48 -11.54 22.87 3.20
C SER A 48 -11.08 23.78 4.34
N ASP A 49 -10.24 23.24 5.24
CA ASP A 49 -9.67 24.00 6.37
C ASP A 49 -8.48 24.88 5.93
N VAL A 50 -8.80 25.90 5.13
CA VAL A 50 -7.84 26.89 4.63
C VAL A 50 -8.30 28.32 4.96
N PRO A 51 -7.45 29.36 4.82
CA PRO A 51 -7.86 30.73 5.09
C PRO A 51 -9.14 31.12 4.32
N ALA A 52 -10.06 31.84 4.98
CA ALA A 52 -11.39 32.17 4.43
C ALA A 52 -11.36 32.80 3.03
N SER A 53 -10.29 33.54 2.69
CA SER A 53 -10.09 34.11 1.36
C SER A 53 -9.95 33.07 0.24
N MET A 54 -9.61 31.83 0.56
CA MET A 54 -9.46 30.73 -0.39
C MET A 54 -10.74 29.89 -0.54
N CYS A 55 -11.69 29.99 0.39
CA CYS A 55 -12.96 29.26 0.38
C CYS A 55 -14.00 29.82 -0.62
N GLU A 56 -13.66 30.89 -1.35
CA GLU A 56 -14.49 31.36 -2.46
C GLU A 56 -14.64 30.26 -3.53
N PRO A 57 -15.85 30.02 -4.09
CA PRO A 57 -16.07 28.96 -5.08
C PRO A 57 -15.22 29.13 -6.34
N LYS A 58 -14.04 28.50 -6.34
CA LYS A 58 -13.04 28.63 -7.39
C LYS A 58 -12.18 27.37 -7.43
N LEU A 59 -11.78 26.99 -8.65
CA LEU A 59 -10.85 25.91 -8.86
C LEU A 59 -9.41 26.41 -8.86
N TYR A 60 -8.57 25.72 -8.11
CA TYR A 60 -7.14 25.92 -8.03
C TYR A 60 -6.43 24.69 -8.58
N THR A 61 -5.24 24.90 -9.15
CA THR A 61 -4.31 23.82 -9.44
C THR A 61 -3.26 23.77 -8.35
N LEU A 62 -3.08 22.60 -7.73
CA LEU A 62 -2.06 22.36 -6.72
C LEU A 62 -1.01 21.41 -7.30
N ASP A 63 0.23 21.87 -7.35
CA ASP A 63 1.38 21.05 -7.77
C ASP A 63 2.13 20.66 -6.48
N GLN A 64 2.22 19.37 -6.19
CA GLN A 64 2.96 18.86 -5.04
C GLN A 64 3.46 17.44 -5.29
N ASP A 65 4.54 17.05 -4.61
CA ASP A 65 4.90 15.63 -4.55
C ASP A 65 3.86 14.87 -3.74
N TYR A 66 3.54 13.67 -4.19
CA TYR A 66 2.47 12.87 -3.62
C TYR A 66 2.79 11.39 -3.71
N ASN A 67 2.29 10.62 -2.74
CA ASN A 67 2.57 9.19 -2.62
C ASN A 67 1.30 8.37 -2.74
N TYR A 68 1.47 7.14 -3.23
CA TYR A 68 0.48 6.08 -3.14
C TYR A 68 1.07 4.86 -2.46
N ILE A 69 0.35 4.37 -1.46
CA ILE A 69 0.51 3.01 -0.94
C ILE A 69 -0.25 2.09 -1.89
N ILE A 70 0.44 1.09 -2.44
CA ILE A 70 -0.17 0.07 -3.29
C ILE A 70 -0.14 -1.25 -2.52
N SER A 71 -1.29 -1.78 -2.17
CA SER A 71 -1.38 -2.96 -1.31
C SER A 71 -2.50 -3.90 -1.74
N TYR A 72 -2.68 -5.00 -1.01
CA TYR A 72 -3.75 -5.97 -1.24
C TYR A 72 -4.60 -6.15 0.01
N THR A 73 -5.91 -6.29 -0.17
CA THR A 73 -6.85 -6.58 0.91
C THR A 73 -7.97 -7.51 0.46
N ARG A 74 -8.77 -7.99 1.42
CA ARG A 74 -9.97 -8.80 1.19
C ARG A 74 -11.22 -7.92 1.20
N GLU A 75 -12.27 -8.38 0.51
CA GLU A 75 -13.57 -7.68 0.49
C GLU A 75 -14.09 -7.35 1.88
N ASP A 76 -13.99 -8.28 2.83
CA ASP A 76 -14.55 -8.17 4.18
C ASP A 76 -13.77 -7.24 5.12
N LEU A 77 -12.61 -6.73 4.69
CA LEU A 77 -11.76 -5.85 5.48
C LEU A 77 -11.84 -4.38 5.05
N LYS A 78 -12.60 -4.07 3.99
CA LYS A 78 -12.57 -2.75 3.35
C LYS A 78 -13.03 -1.62 4.26
N GLU A 79 -14.11 -1.82 5.01
CA GLU A 79 -14.67 -0.80 5.89
C GLU A 79 -13.68 -0.44 7.01
N GLU A 80 -13.18 -1.45 7.74
CA GLU A 80 -12.20 -1.22 8.80
C GLU A 80 -10.87 -0.66 8.26
N LEU A 81 -10.45 -1.08 7.07
CA LEU A 81 -9.28 -0.50 6.39
C LEU A 81 -9.47 1.01 6.15
N ILE A 82 -10.63 1.43 5.64
CA ILE A 82 -10.92 2.84 5.40
C ILE A 82 -10.84 3.61 6.73
N GLU A 83 -11.52 3.14 7.77
CA GLU A 83 -11.53 3.81 9.08
C GLU A 83 -10.12 3.95 9.68
N VAL A 84 -9.31 2.89 9.61
CA VAL A 84 -7.93 2.91 10.12
C VAL A 84 -7.02 3.80 9.26
N ALA A 85 -7.17 3.76 7.94
CA ALA A 85 -6.38 4.60 7.04
C ALA A 85 -6.72 6.08 7.21
N GLU A 86 -8.00 6.43 7.31
CA GLU A 86 -8.46 7.80 7.55
C GLU A 86 -7.96 8.33 8.90
N SER A 87 -8.07 7.53 9.96
CA SER A 87 -7.58 7.95 11.30
C SER A 87 -6.06 8.10 11.40
N ALA A 88 -5.30 7.38 10.57
CA ALA A 88 -3.84 7.52 10.48
C ALA A 88 -3.39 8.62 9.51
N SER A 89 -4.29 9.07 8.62
CA SER A 89 -4.03 10.10 7.63
C SER A 89 -4.00 11.49 8.27
N LEU A 90 -3.20 12.38 7.70
CA LEU A 90 -3.20 13.81 8.05
C LEU A 90 -4.00 14.65 7.05
N GLU A 91 -4.47 14.02 5.98
CA GLU A 91 -5.23 14.68 4.92
C GLU A 91 -6.69 14.88 5.34
N GLU A 92 -7.28 15.98 4.89
CA GLU A 92 -8.71 16.22 4.99
C GLU A 92 -9.51 15.12 4.27
N VAL A 93 -8.98 14.62 3.15
CA VAL A 93 -9.54 13.50 2.39
C VAL A 93 -8.43 12.48 2.11
N CYS A 94 -8.45 11.37 2.85
CA CYS A 94 -7.61 10.21 2.53
C CYS A 94 -8.17 9.52 1.29
N MET A 95 -7.56 9.72 0.12
CA MET A 95 -8.05 9.13 -1.12
C MET A 95 -7.76 7.63 -1.15
N ILE A 96 -8.82 6.83 -1.02
CA ILE A 96 -8.74 5.36 -1.02
C ILE A 96 -9.55 4.81 -2.19
N SER A 97 -8.97 3.89 -2.95
CA SER A 97 -9.68 3.17 -4.01
C SER A 97 -9.34 1.69 -4.04
N PHE A 98 -10.31 0.87 -4.42
CA PHE A 98 -10.19 -0.59 -4.51
C PHE A 98 -10.44 -1.04 -5.94
N LEU A 99 -9.45 -1.72 -6.52
CA LEU A 99 -9.58 -2.34 -7.83
C LEU A 99 -9.76 -3.86 -7.67
N PRO A 100 -10.87 -4.44 -8.17
CA PRO A 100 -10.99 -5.89 -8.27
C PRO A 100 -9.82 -6.45 -9.08
N MET A 101 -9.24 -7.55 -8.63
CA MET A 101 -8.12 -8.17 -9.33
C MET A 101 -8.30 -9.67 -9.54
N GLU A 102 -7.74 -10.15 -10.64
CA GLU A 102 -7.50 -11.57 -10.87
C GLU A 102 -6.13 -11.95 -10.31
N THR A 103 -6.09 -13.01 -9.49
CA THR A 103 -4.85 -13.49 -8.89
C THR A 103 -4.41 -14.78 -9.56
N ASN A 104 -3.10 -14.93 -9.78
CA ASN A 104 -2.56 -16.27 -10.01
C ASN A 104 -2.62 -17.08 -8.71
N ARG A 105 -2.54 -18.42 -8.83
CA ARG A 105 -2.66 -19.33 -7.67
C ARG A 105 -1.66 -19.03 -6.56
N SER A 106 -0.41 -18.71 -6.90
CA SER A 106 0.64 -18.46 -5.92
C SER A 106 0.39 -17.20 -5.11
N LEU A 107 -0.03 -16.11 -5.77
CA LEU A 107 -0.40 -14.88 -5.09
C LEU A 107 -1.62 -15.09 -4.19
N ARG A 108 -2.65 -15.81 -4.67
CA ARG A 108 -3.82 -16.15 -3.86
C ARG A 108 -3.43 -16.89 -2.59
N ASN A 109 -2.62 -17.95 -2.70
CA ASN A 109 -2.18 -18.73 -1.55
C ASN A 109 -1.38 -17.88 -0.55
N LEU A 110 -0.53 -16.97 -1.04
CA LEU A 110 0.24 -16.06 -0.19
C LEU A 110 -0.68 -15.11 0.58
N LEU A 111 -1.67 -14.52 -0.08
CA LEU A 111 -2.65 -13.64 0.56
C LEU A 111 -3.49 -14.41 1.58
N ASP A 112 -4.00 -15.59 1.21
CA ASP A 112 -4.78 -16.45 2.10
C ASP A 112 -4.00 -16.76 3.39
N ALA A 113 -2.73 -17.14 3.27
CA ALA A 113 -1.86 -17.42 4.42
C ALA A 113 -1.54 -16.16 5.26
N SER A 114 -1.42 -14.98 4.63
CA SER A 114 -1.06 -13.75 5.34
C SER A 114 -2.21 -13.17 6.16
N PHE A 115 -3.45 -13.43 5.73
CA PHE A 115 -4.66 -13.03 6.44
C PHE A 115 -5.23 -14.14 7.36
N GLU A 116 -4.59 -15.30 7.41
CA GLU A 116 -4.96 -16.39 8.31
C GLU A 116 -4.68 -16.02 9.77
N GLY A 117 -5.57 -16.43 10.70
CA GLY A 117 -5.40 -16.15 12.12
C GLY A 117 -5.56 -14.67 12.52
N ARG A 118 -6.17 -13.84 11.65
CA ARG A 118 -6.40 -12.42 11.94
C ARG A 118 -7.08 -12.22 13.29
N GLY A 119 -6.46 -11.42 14.16
CA GLY A 119 -6.95 -11.11 15.51
C GLY A 119 -6.60 -12.13 16.59
N GLU A 120 -6.01 -13.26 16.19
CA GLU A 120 -5.50 -14.30 17.11
C GLU A 120 -3.96 -14.29 17.20
N LEU A 121 -3.29 -13.72 16.20
CA LEU A 121 -1.84 -13.58 16.13
C LEU A 121 -1.36 -12.32 16.86
N ALA A 122 -0.14 -12.38 17.39
CA ALA A 122 0.55 -11.22 17.97
C ALA A 122 0.92 -10.20 16.88
N ASP A 123 1.26 -8.98 17.30
CA ASP A 123 1.70 -7.91 16.40
C ASP A 123 2.87 -8.39 15.51
N PRO A 124 2.88 -8.04 14.20
CA PRO A 124 3.96 -8.45 13.30
C PRO A 124 5.33 -7.99 13.80
N GLU A 125 6.28 -8.94 13.94
CA GLU A 125 7.66 -8.63 14.31
C GLU A 125 8.48 -8.21 13.07
N PRO A 126 9.28 -7.13 13.14
CA PRO A 126 10.12 -6.73 12.03
C PRO A 126 11.25 -7.75 11.83
N VAL A 127 11.49 -8.13 10.57
CA VAL A 127 12.59 -9.03 10.18
C VAL A 127 13.50 -8.29 9.19
N ASP A 128 14.81 -8.48 9.34
CA ASP A 128 15.79 -7.98 8.37
C ASP A 128 15.51 -8.56 6.97
N ALA A 129 15.22 -7.69 6.02
CA ALA A 129 14.83 -8.08 4.66
C ALA A 129 15.94 -8.84 3.92
N VAL A 130 17.22 -8.60 4.22
CA VAL A 130 18.36 -9.33 3.66
C VAL A 130 18.41 -10.75 4.22
N ALA A 131 18.11 -10.92 5.51
CA ALA A 131 17.91 -12.24 6.11
C ALA A 131 16.67 -12.96 5.56
N ALA A 132 15.66 -12.20 5.11
CA ALA A 132 14.36 -12.67 4.61
C ALA A 132 14.17 -12.57 3.08
N LEU A 133 15.25 -12.53 2.28
CA LEU A 133 15.21 -12.57 0.79
C LEU A 133 14.55 -13.86 0.21
N THR A 134 13.94 -14.66 1.07
CA THR A 134 13.19 -15.90 0.87
C THR A 134 11.78 -15.75 0.30
N PHE A 135 11.41 -14.64 -0.38
CA PHE A 135 10.21 -14.65 -1.24
C PHE A 135 10.26 -15.78 -2.31
N VAL A 136 11.45 -16.37 -2.47
CA VAL A 136 11.68 -17.66 -3.12
C VAL A 136 12.32 -18.62 -2.09
N PRO A 137 11.80 -19.85 -1.89
CA PRO A 137 12.45 -20.85 -1.05
C PRO A 137 13.92 -21.00 -1.44
N LYS A 138 14.83 -21.12 -0.46
CA LYS A 138 16.30 -21.16 -0.71
C LYS A 138 16.72 -22.14 -1.82
N ALA A 139 16.05 -23.29 -1.89
CA ALA A 139 16.28 -24.32 -2.91
C ALA A 139 15.90 -23.91 -4.35
N GLN A 140 15.10 -22.86 -4.53
CA GLN A 140 14.59 -22.39 -5.83
C GLN A 140 15.22 -21.08 -6.30
N ILE A 141 16.04 -20.42 -5.47
CA ILE A 141 16.67 -19.13 -5.78
C ILE A 141 17.53 -19.22 -7.04
N SER A 142 18.45 -20.20 -7.12
CA SER A 142 19.37 -20.37 -8.25
C SER A 142 18.68 -20.66 -9.59
N ALA A 143 17.44 -21.19 -9.56
CA ALA A 143 16.67 -21.52 -10.75
C ALA A 143 15.80 -20.35 -11.27
N ARG A 144 15.55 -19.32 -10.43
CA ARG A 144 14.59 -18.23 -10.72
C ARG A 144 15.21 -16.83 -10.76
N THR A 145 16.35 -16.62 -10.11
CA THR A 145 17.06 -15.33 -10.18
C THR A 145 18.05 -15.34 -11.34
N LYS A 146 17.58 -14.96 -12.53
CA LYS A 146 18.48 -14.43 -13.56
C LYS A 146 18.86 -13.02 -13.13
N SER A 147 20.15 -12.81 -12.82
CA SER A 147 20.71 -11.50 -12.51
C SER A 147 20.27 -10.47 -13.56
N SER A 148 19.71 -9.34 -13.13
CA SER A 148 19.37 -8.20 -14.00
C SER A 148 20.62 -7.46 -14.53
N SER A 149 21.83 -7.86 -14.11
CA SER A 149 23.10 -7.25 -14.50
C SER A 149 24.18 -8.25 -14.97
N GLY A 150 23.85 -9.54 -15.16
CA GLY A 150 24.79 -10.62 -15.55
C GLY A 150 25.74 -11.06 -14.41
N ASP A 151 26.24 -12.29 -14.30
CA ASP A 151 25.87 -13.56 -14.93
C ASP A 151 25.80 -14.62 -13.81
N VAL A 152 24.77 -15.47 -13.81
CA VAL A 152 24.73 -16.71 -13.00
C VAL A 152 24.73 -17.90 -13.96
N GLY A 153 25.82 -18.67 -13.97
CA GLY A 153 25.94 -20.02 -14.54
C GLY A 153 25.40 -20.22 -15.96
N SER A 154 26.08 -19.70 -16.97
CA SER A 154 25.65 -19.75 -18.37
C SER A 154 25.73 -21.15 -19.00
N ARG A 155 24.71 -21.49 -19.82
CA ARG A 155 24.89 -21.66 -21.27
C ARG A 155 23.55 -21.65 -22.03
N ARG A 156 23.47 -20.69 -22.97
CA ARG A 156 22.60 -20.48 -24.14
C ARG A 156 21.17 -21.03 -24.10
#